data_AF-T0YHN2-F1
#
_entry.id   AF-T0YHN2-F1
#
_cell.length_a   1.000
_cell.length_b   1.000
_cell.length_c   1.000
_cell.angle_alpha   90.00
_cell.angle_beta   90.00
_cell.angle_gamma   90.00
#
_symmetry.space_group_name_H-M   'P 1'
#
loop_
_entity.id
_entity.type
_entity.pdbx_description
1 polymer ?
#
loop_
_entity_poly.entity_id
_entity_poly.type
_entity_poly.pdbx_seq_one_letter_code
_entity_poly.pdbx_strand_id
1 'polypeptide(L)'
;RISSSAIRACLGAGDLARAATLLGRPFSLVGRVGYGHQLGRTLGFPTLNLALRHRPPLAGVFVVEVCGPTPHPLSGVASLGHRPTVNPLDAPLLEVHLFDFDQTIYGQRVEVRFLHKLRDERHFANTNQLVAQMHADAAAARAYFAQSLIQDAS
;
A
#
# COMPACT_ATOMS: atom_id res chain seq x y z
N ARG A 1 8.95 -0.75 27.69
CA ARG A 1 9.22 0.31 26.69
C ARG A 1 9.41 -0.38 25.34
N ILE A 2 8.48 -0.25 24.41
CA ILE A 2 8.64 -0.82 23.07
C ILE A 2 9.62 0.09 22.33
N SER A 3 10.76 -0.43 21.90
CA SER A 3 11.76 0.39 21.22
C SER A 3 11.36 0.60 19.76
N SER A 4 11.56 1.81 19.26
CA SER A 4 11.37 2.13 17.84
C SER A 4 12.22 1.24 16.93
N SER A 5 13.33 0.67 17.42
CA SER A 5 14.16 -0.30 16.70
C SER A 5 13.46 -1.64 16.47
N ALA A 6 12.73 -2.16 17.47
CA ALA A 6 12.00 -3.43 17.33
C ALA A 6 10.88 -3.33 16.29
N ILE A 7 10.14 -2.21 16.29
CA ILE A 7 9.09 -1.95 15.30
C ILE A 7 9.72 -1.88 13.89
N ARG A 8 10.82 -1.13 13.72
CA ARG A 8 11.52 -1.03 12.43
C ARG A 8 12.02 -2.38 11.92
N ALA A 9 12.52 -3.25 12.82
CA ALA A 9 12.96 -4.59 12.45
C ALA A 9 11.79 -5.46 11.97
N CYS A 10 10.63 -5.41 12.64
CA CYS A 10 9.43 -6.13 12.21
C CYS A 10 8.96 -5.65 10.83
N LEU A 11 8.86 -4.33 10.65
CA LEU A 11 8.46 -3.73 9.37
C LEU A 11 9.45 -4.08 8.25
N GLY A 12 10.75 -4.04 8.52
CA GLY A 12 11.78 -4.39 7.54
C GLY A 12 11.73 -5.87 7.12
N ALA A 13 11.34 -6.75 8.03
CA ALA A 13 11.07 -8.16 7.74
C ALA A 13 9.70 -8.41 7.08
N GLY A 14 8.85 -7.39 6.95
CA GLY A 14 7.48 -7.53 6.46
C GLY A 14 6.50 -8.15 7.47
N ASP A 15 6.90 -8.29 8.74
CA ASP A 15 6.07 -8.83 9.82
C ASP A 15 5.11 -7.76 10.37
N LEU A 16 4.06 -7.48 9.58
CA LEU A 16 3.05 -6.48 9.91
C LEU A 16 2.23 -6.86 11.15
N ALA A 17 1.97 -8.14 11.37
CA ALA A 17 1.21 -8.62 12.53
C ALA A 17 1.95 -8.30 13.84
N ARG A 18 3.24 -8.65 13.92
CA ARG A 18 4.05 -8.31 15.09
C ARG A 18 4.25 -6.81 15.25
N ALA A 19 4.44 -6.09 14.15
CA ALA A 19 4.50 -4.63 14.20
C ALA A 19 3.22 -4.03 14.78
N ALA A 20 2.04 -4.56 14.39
CA ALA A 20 0.76 -4.12 14.91
C ALA A 20 0.60 -4.39 16.41
N THR A 21 1.00 -5.58 16.88
CA THR A 21 1.02 -5.91 18.32
C THR A 21 1.90 -4.93 19.11
N LEU A 22 3.06 -4.56 18.56
CA LEU A 22 3.96 -3.60 19.20
C LEU A 22 3.43 -2.17 19.16
N LEU A 23 2.63 -1.80 18.16
CA LEU A 23 2.05 -0.46 18.01
C LEU A 23 0.69 -0.31 18.71
N GLY A 24 0.01 -1.42 19.02
CA GLY A 24 -1.40 -1.44 19.45
C GLY A 24 -2.39 -1.11 18.33
N ARG A 25 -1.93 -1.06 17.07
CA ARG A 25 -2.72 -0.76 15.87
C ARG A 25 -1.95 -1.14 14.60
N PRO A 26 -2.59 -1.32 13.44
CA PRO A 26 -1.90 -1.48 12.18
C PRO A 26 -0.91 -0.34 11.91
N PHE A 27 0.22 -0.68 11.27
CA PHE A 27 1.13 0.35 10.77
C PHE A 27 0.45 1.17 9.68
N SER A 28 0.63 2.49 9.73
CA SER A 28 0.01 3.39 8.77
C SER A 28 0.95 4.52 8.32
N LEU A 29 0.70 5.00 7.11
CA LEU A 29 1.36 6.16 6.53
C LEU A 29 0.32 7.22 6.20
N VAL A 30 0.62 8.48 6.53
CA VAL A 30 -0.27 9.61 6.23
C VAL A 30 0.39 10.50 5.19
N GLY A 31 -0.34 10.82 4.14
CA GLY A 31 0.17 11.62 3.02
C GLY A 31 -0.93 12.38 2.29
N ARG A 32 -0.52 13.26 1.38
CA ARG A 32 -1.43 13.91 0.43
C ARG A 32 -1.42 13.15 -0.88
N VAL A 33 -2.61 12.96 -1.46
CA VAL A 33 -2.75 12.38 -2.79
C VAL A 33 -2.24 13.39 -3.83
N GLY A 34 -1.22 13.01 -4.58
CA GLY A 34 -0.64 13.77 -5.66
C GLY A 34 -0.92 13.16 -7.03
N TYR A 35 -0.41 13.83 -8.06
CA TYR A 35 -0.41 13.32 -9.42
C TYR A 35 0.78 12.38 -9.60
N GLY A 36 0.52 11.18 -10.10
CA GLY A 36 1.56 10.24 -10.55
C GLY A 36 1.76 10.27 -12.06
N HIS A 37 2.52 9.31 -12.57
CA HIS A 37 2.76 9.14 -14.01
C HIS A 37 1.54 8.66 -14.80
N GLN A 38 0.41 8.42 -14.14
CA GLN A 38 -0.87 7.96 -14.72
C GLN A 38 -0.80 6.67 -15.54
N LEU A 39 0.34 5.96 -15.57
CA LEU A 39 0.53 4.68 -16.25
C LEU A 39 -0.43 3.61 -15.75
N GLY A 40 -0.71 3.57 -14.44
CA GLY A 40 -1.71 2.64 -13.93
C GLY A 40 -3.08 2.84 -14.60
N ARG A 41 -3.50 4.09 -14.84
CA ARG A 41 -4.79 4.39 -15.47
C ARG A 41 -4.88 3.87 -16.91
N THR A 42 -3.81 3.97 -17.69
CA THR A 42 -3.79 3.42 -19.07
C THR A 42 -3.82 1.90 -19.09
N LEU A 43 -3.41 1.25 -18.01
CA LEU A 43 -3.43 -0.20 -17.82
C LEU A 43 -4.70 -0.71 -17.12
N GLY A 44 -5.68 0.15 -16.84
CA GLY A 44 -6.92 -0.22 -16.12
C GLY A 44 -6.79 -0.30 -14.60
N PHE A 45 -5.68 0.17 -14.03
CA PHE A 45 -5.36 0.20 -12.60
C PHE A 45 -5.06 1.62 -12.12
N PRO A 46 -6.08 2.51 -11.98
CA PRO A 46 -5.86 3.84 -11.45
C PRO A 46 -5.24 3.76 -10.04
N THR A 47 -4.17 4.53 -9.80
CA THR A 47 -3.49 4.58 -8.51
C THR A 47 -3.48 5.98 -7.90
N LEU A 48 -3.75 6.05 -6.61
CA LEU A 48 -3.40 7.19 -5.78
C LEU A 48 -1.90 7.20 -5.59
N ASN A 49 -1.29 8.37 -5.70
CA ASN A 49 0.16 8.55 -5.54
C ASN A 49 0.41 9.39 -4.29
N LEU A 50 1.09 8.84 -3.30
CA LEU A 50 1.42 9.56 -2.07
C LEU A 50 2.93 9.73 -1.99
N ALA A 51 3.38 10.98 -2.09
CA ALA A 51 4.78 11.32 -1.87
C ALA A 51 5.08 11.26 -0.36
N LEU A 52 6.04 10.42 0.02
CA LEU A 52 6.43 10.23 1.40
C LEU A 52 7.62 11.13 1.74
N ARG A 53 7.56 11.83 2.89
CA ARG A 53 8.65 12.70 3.36
C ARG A 53 9.91 11.94 3.77
N HIS A 54 9.73 10.71 4.24
CA HIS A 54 10.80 9.83 4.70
C HIS A 54 10.58 8.44 4.15
N ARG A 55 11.68 7.69 3.94
CA ARG A 55 11.61 6.28 3.56
C ARG A 55 11.09 5.47 4.75
N PRO A 56 9.94 4.80 4.61
CA PRO A 56 9.48 3.87 5.64
C PRO A 56 10.42 2.65 5.67
N PRO A 57 10.57 1.98 6.83
CA PRO A 57 11.30 0.73 6.96
C PRO A 57 10.45 -0.45 6.43
N LEU A 58 9.81 -0.28 5.27
CA LEU A 58 8.83 -1.20 4.69
C LEU A 58 8.87 -1.05 3.16
N ALA A 59 8.83 -2.17 2.44
CA ALA A 59 8.75 -2.20 0.99
C ALA A 59 8.09 -3.48 0.49
N GLY A 60 7.52 -3.44 -0.72
CA GLY A 60 6.78 -4.54 -1.31
C GLY A 60 5.36 -4.15 -1.75
N VAL A 61 4.55 -5.18 -1.95
CA VAL A 61 3.13 -5.06 -2.30
C VAL A 61 2.26 -5.54 -1.15
N PHE A 62 1.22 -4.78 -0.82
CA PHE A 62 0.46 -4.94 0.41
C PHE A 62 -1.04 -4.84 0.19
N VAL A 63 -1.79 -5.56 1.01
CA VAL A 63 -3.19 -5.29 1.28
C VAL A 63 -3.29 -4.08 2.19
N VAL A 64 -4.09 -3.10 1.81
CA VAL A 64 -4.24 -1.84 2.56
C VAL A 64 -5.68 -1.39 2.68
N GLU A 65 -5.90 -0.52 3.67
CA GLU A 65 -7.08 0.33 3.76
C GLU A 65 -6.68 1.80 3.67
N VAL A 66 -7.54 2.60 3.04
CA VAL A 66 -7.40 4.05 2.98
C VAL A 66 -8.54 4.72 3.72
N CYS A 67 -8.19 5.52 4.74
CA CYS A 67 -9.12 6.29 5.55
C CYS A 67 -9.07 7.77 5.19
N GLY A 68 -10.22 8.45 5.29
CA GLY A 68 -10.36 9.89 5.06
C GLY A 68 -11.29 10.27 3.90
N PRO A 69 -11.20 9.65 2.71
CA PRO A 69 -12.03 10.03 1.57
C PRO A 69 -13.53 9.76 1.77
N THR A 70 -13.89 8.77 2.58
CA THR A 70 -15.28 8.43 2.91
C THR A 70 -15.43 8.12 4.41
N PRO A 71 -16.66 8.02 4.95
CA PRO A 71 -16.88 7.60 6.33
C PRO A 71 -16.34 6.19 6.66
N HIS A 72 -16.25 5.32 5.65
CA HIS A 72 -15.72 3.97 5.79
C HIS A 72 -14.33 3.84 5.14
N PRO A 73 -13.43 3.02 5.69
CA PRO A 73 -12.16 2.71 5.02
C PRO A 73 -12.40 2.09 3.64
N LEU A 74 -11.58 2.50 2.67
CA LEU A 74 -11.59 1.93 1.32
C LEU A 74 -10.51 0.86 1.20
N SER A 75 -10.88 -0.34 0.78
CA SER A 75 -9.94 -1.43 0.54
C SER A 75 -9.10 -1.20 -0.72
N GLY A 76 -7.87 -1.68 -0.70
CA GLY A 76 -7.01 -1.61 -1.88
C GLY A 76 -5.76 -2.47 -1.80
N VAL A 77 -4.96 -2.34 -2.85
CA VAL A 77 -3.61 -2.88 -2.94
C VAL A 77 -2.62 -1.74 -3.09
N ALA A 78 -1.54 -1.77 -2.31
CA ALA A 78 -0.50 -0.76 -2.36
C ALA A 78 0.83 -1.35 -2.81
N SER A 79 1.51 -0.64 -3.70
CA SER A 79 2.93 -0.80 -3.95
C SER A 79 3.70 0.26 -3.18
N LEU A 80 4.65 -0.17 -2.36
CA LEU A 80 5.55 0.72 -1.64
C LEU A 80 6.97 0.46 -2.13
N GLY A 81 7.40 1.36 -3.01
CA GLY A 81 8.60 1.14 -3.80
C GLY A 81 9.91 1.52 -3.12
N HIS A 82 10.93 0.67 -3.29
CA HIS A 82 12.30 1.13 -3.34
C HIS A 82 12.59 1.64 -4.75
N ARG A 83 12.58 2.96 -4.94
CA ARG A 83 13.41 3.54 -6.01
C ARG A 83 14.86 3.52 -5.50
N PRO A 84 15.73 2.59 -5.93
CA PRO A 84 17.17 2.84 -5.87
C PRO A 84 17.38 4.08 -6.71
N THR A 85 17.72 5.18 -6.05
CA THR A 85 17.74 6.52 -6.62
C THR A 85 18.63 6.55 -7.85
N VAL A 86 18.02 6.47 -9.04
CA VAL A 86 18.64 6.94 -10.29
C VAL A 86 18.83 8.46 -10.20
N ASN A 87 17.98 9.12 -9.40
CA ASN A 87 18.13 10.52 -8.98
C ASN A 87 17.86 10.64 -7.46
N PRO A 88 18.78 11.18 -6.64
CA PRO A 88 18.60 11.37 -5.19
C PRO A 88 17.37 12.18 -4.77
N LEU A 89 16.77 12.90 -5.72
CA LEU A 89 15.59 13.75 -5.52
C LEU A 89 14.26 12.98 -5.54
N ASP A 90 14.25 11.72 -5.95
CA ASP A 90 13.02 10.92 -6.01
C ASP A 90 12.60 10.49 -4.60
N ALA A 91 11.58 11.17 -4.09
CA ALA A 91 10.92 10.79 -2.86
C ALA A 91 10.34 9.37 -2.98
N PRO A 92 10.40 8.55 -1.91
CA PRO A 92 9.69 7.28 -1.86
C PRO A 92 8.21 7.51 -2.20
N LEU A 93 7.70 6.67 -3.11
CA LEU A 93 6.35 6.76 -3.64
C LEU A 93 5.54 5.57 -3.12
N LEU A 94 4.40 5.89 -2.53
CA LEU A 94 3.37 4.91 -2.21
C LEU A 94 2.28 5.02 -3.27
N GLU A 95 2.07 3.95 -4.01
CA GLU A 95 1.03 3.85 -5.04
C GLU A 95 -0.09 2.94 -4.53
N VAL A 96 -1.32 3.42 -4.47
CA VAL A 96 -2.46 2.65 -3.97
C VAL A 96 -3.53 2.53 -5.04
N HIS A 97 -3.84 1.30 -5.44
CA HIS A 97 -5.02 1.01 -6.24
C HIS A 97 -6.18 0.67 -5.31
N LEU A 98 -7.18 1.56 -5.27
CA LEU A 98 -8.41 1.35 -4.51
C LEU A 98 -9.39 0.50 -5.29
N PHE A 99 -10.08 -0.38 -4.57
CA PHE A 99 -11.16 -1.18 -5.13
C PHE A 99 -12.47 -0.40 -5.14
N ASP A 100 -13.22 -0.54 -6.23
CA ASP A 100 -14.60 -0.08 -6.34
C ASP A 100 -14.75 1.43 -6.03
N PHE A 101 -13.71 2.20 -6.33
CA PHE A 101 -13.61 3.65 -6.08
C PHE A 101 -13.08 4.38 -7.32
N ASP A 102 -13.90 5.26 -7.90
CA ASP A 102 -13.66 5.95 -9.17
C ASP A 102 -13.54 7.48 -9.02
N GLN A 103 -13.57 7.98 -7.78
CA GLN A 103 -13.52 9.42 -7.53
C GLN A 103 -12.09 9.96 -7.54
N THR A 104 -11.95 11.22 -7.97
CA THR A 104 -10.68 11.95 -7.94
C THR A 104 -10.54 12.69 -6.62
N ILE A 105 -9.48 12.38 -5.86
CA ILE A 105 -9.23 12.95 -4.53
C ILE A 105 -7.87 13.65 -4.40
N TYR A 106 -7.38 14.25 -5.49
CA TYR A 106 -6.09 14.99 -5.48
C TYR A 106 -6.07 16.09 -4.41
N GLY A 107 -4.91 16.26 -3.78
CA GLY A 107 -4.69 17.22 -2.69
C GLY A 107 -5.24 16.78 -1.33
N GLN A 108 -6.15 15.81 -1.29
CA GLN A 108 -6.71 15.31 -0.03
C GLN A 108 -5.65 14.57 0.78
N ARG A 109 -5.74 14.72 2.10
CA ARG A 109 -4.89 14.01 3.06
C ARG A 109 -5.59 12.71 3.45
N VAL A 110 -4.88 11.59 3.33
CA VAL A 110 -5.40 10.26 3.64
C VAL A 110 -4.45 9.51 4.57
N GLU A 111 -4.98 8.55 5.32
CA GLU A 111 -4.21 7.55 6.05
C GLU A 111 -4.28 6.23 5.30
N VAL A 112 -3.13 5.60 5.04
CA VAL A 112 -3.02 4.28 4.42
C VAL A 112 -2.54 3.30 5.49
N ARG A 113 -3.38 2.33 5.86
CA ARG A 113 -3.10 1.28 6.84
C ARG A 113 -2.65 0.01 6.12
N PHE A 114 -1.54 -0.57 6.57
CA PHE A 114 -0.96 -1.79 6.01
C PHE A 114 -1.44 -2.99 6.81
N LEU A 115 -2.18 -3.88 6.15
CA LEU A 115 -2.84 -5.02 6.81
C LEU A 115 -2.06 -6.32 6.60
N HIS A 116 -1.61 -6.56 5.37
CA HIS A 116 -0.95 -7.81 5.01
C HIS A 116 0.06 -7.59 3.87
N LYS A 117 1.20 -8.28 3.91
CA LYS A 117 2.21 -8.25 2.85
C LYS A 117 1.91 -9.37 1.86
N LEU A 118 1.68 -9.01 0.60
CA LEU A 118 1.44 -9.97 -0.47
C LEU A 118 2.75 -10.54 -1.03
N ARG A 119 3.71 -9.66 -1.30
CA ARG A 119 5.01 -10.03 -1.88
C ARG A 119 6.03 -8.90 -1.81
N ASP A 120 7.29 -9.23 -2.10
CA ASP A 120 8.31 -8.24 -2.44
C ASP A 120 8.08 -7.66 -3.85
N GLU A 121 8.70 -6.50 -4.10
CA GLU A 121 8.77 -5.93 -5.45
C GLU A 121 9.61 -6.81 -6.38
N ARG A 122 9.28 -6.78 -7.66
CA ARG A 122 10.02 -7.50 -8.70
C ARG A 122 9.97 -6.74 -10.01
N HIS A 123 11.00 -6.93 -10.83
CA HIS A 123 10.99 -6.47 -12.21
C HIS A 123 10.20 -7.44 -13.10
N PHE A 124 9.55 -6.89 -14.13
CA PHE A 124 8.85 -7.64 -15.16
C PHE A 124 9.50 -7.38 -16.51
N ALA A 125 9.56 -8.41 -17.35
CA ALA A 125 10.22 -8.29 -18.66
C ALA A 125 9.38 -7.49 -19.66
N ASN A 126 8.06 -7.40 -19.45
CA ASN A 126 7.14 -6.65 -20.30
C ASN A 126 5.87 -6.23 -19.55
N THR A 127 5.11 -5.34 -20.18
CA THR A 127 3.86 -4.79 -19.62
C THR A 127 2.79 -5.85 -19.36
N ASN A 128 2.69 -6.88 -20.20
CA ASN A 128 1.68 -7.93 -20.02
C ASN A 128 1.91 -8.74 -18.74
N GLN A 129 3.18 -9.06 -18.43
CA GLN A 129 3.54 -9.72 -17.18
C GLN A 129 3.25 -8.85 -15.96
N LEU A 130 3.53 -7.55 -16.05
CA LEU A 130 3.20 -6.59 -15.01
C LEU A 130 1.68 -6.56 -14.75
N VAL A 131 0.87 -6.39 -15.80
CA VAL A 131 -0.59 -6.34 -15.69
C VAL A 131 -1.16 -7.64 -15.12
N ALA A 132 -0.67 -8.80 -15.59
CA ALA A 132 -1.09 -10.10 -15.04
C ALA A 132 -0.79 -10.20 -13.53
N GLN A 133 0.38 -9.74 -13.09
CA GLN A 133 0.71 -9.72 -11.67
C GLN A 133 -0.16 -8.73 -10.88
N MET A 134 -0.45 -7.55 -11.43
CA MET A 134 -1.33 -6.56 -10.78
C MET A 134 -2.74 -7.14 -10.56
N HIS A 135 -3.27 -7.89 -11.52
CA HIS A 135 -4.53 -8.63 -11.35
C HIS A 135 -4.45 -9.71 -10.27
N ALA A 136 -3.36 -10.48 -10.23
CA ALA A 136 -3.15 -11.50 -9.20
C ALA A 136 -3.05 -10.87 -7.79
N ASP A 137 -2.33 -9.76 -7.66
CA ASP A 137 -2.18 -9.03 -6.39
C ASP A 137 -3.53 -8.46 -5.93
N ALA A 138 -4.33 -7.88 -6.84
CA ALA A 138 -5.67 -7.39 -6.54
C ALA A 138 -6.63 -8.52 -6.12
N ALA A 139 -6.58 -9.67 -6.81
CA ALA A 139 -7.40 -10.82 -6.46
C ALA A 139 -7.05 -11.38 -5.07
N ALA A 140 -5.75 -11.49 -4.75
CA ALA A 140 -5.28 -11.92 -3.44
C ALA A 140 -5.71 -10.95 -2.32
N ALA A 141 -5.64 -9.64 -2.57
CA ALA A 141 -6.10 -8.63 -1.62
C ALA A 141 -7.61 -8.71 -1.38
N ARG A 142 -8.42 -8.89 -2.43
CA ARG A 142 -9.87 -9.09 -2.29
C ARG A 142 -10.19 -10.36 -1.51
N ALA A 143 -9.47 -11.45 -1.74
CA ALA A 143 -9.63 -12.69 -0.99
C ALA A 143 -9.31 -12.51 0.51
N TYR A 144 -8.30 -11.72 0.85
CA TYR A 144 -7.99 -11.36 2.24
C TYR A 144 -9.18 -10.67 2.93
N PHE A 145 -9.78 -9.66 2.29
CA PHE A 145 -10.94 -8.97 2.86
C PHE A 145 -12.17 -9.89 2.99
N ALA A 146 -12.40 -10.78 2.02
CA ALA A 146 -13.50 -11.74 2.09
C ALA A 146 -13.36 -12.72 3.27
N GLN A 147 -12.14 -13.15 3.60
CA GLN A 147 -11.87 -14.02 4.74
C GLN A 147 -12.04 -13.28 6.08
N SER A 148 -11.62 -12.02 6.17
CA SER A 148 -11.77 -11.20 7.38
C SER A 148 -13.25 -10.98 7.73
N LEU A 149 -14.10 -10.71 6.74
CA LEU A 149 -15.53 -10.52 6.95
C LEU A 149 -16.23 -11.75 7.53
N ILE A 150 -15.74 -12.95 7.21
CA ILE A 150 -16.27 -14.21 7.76
C ILE A 150 -15.86 -14.37 9.23
N GLN A 151 -14.65 -13.94 9.59
CA GLN A 151 -14.12 -14.03 10.96
C GLN A 151 -14.77 -13.02 11.90
N ASP A 152 -15.10 -11.81 11.44
CA ASP A 152 -15.77 -10.79 12.25
C ASP A 152 -17.27 -11.08 12.46
N ALA A 153 -17.85 -11.96 11.64
CA ALA A 153 -19.26 -12.38 11.71
C ALA A 153 -19.48 -13.68 12.52
N SER A 154 -18.40 -14.27 13.07
CA SER A 154 -18.41 -15.52 13.86
C SER A 154 -18.07 -15.26 15.31
#